data_AF-A0A2I4C7K5-F1
#
_entry.id   AF-A0A2I4C7K5-F1
#
_cell.length_a   1.000
_cell.length_b   1.000
_cell.length_c   1.000
_cell.angle_alpha   90.00
_cell.angle_beta   90.00
_cell.angle_gamma   90.00
#
_symmetry.space_group_name_H-M   'P 1'
#
loop_
_entity.id
_entity.type
_entity.pdbx_description
1 polymer ?
#
loop_
_entity_poly.entity_id
_entity_poly.type
_entity_poly.pdbx_seq_one_letter_code
_entity_poly.pdbx_strand_id
1 'polypeptide(L)'
;MAVSKSGGTLRDLQLALQLKIEELRQRDALIDELELELDAKDDLIRQLQVELDKHRGASQREDTTSAGESEVQTQAASAEPQRTKRQAISAEPTALDPSQLTDVPLTSYCKSKESCELIQRALMNNDYMKHLEDRQILTIVDCMYPTSVAKGCCVIQEGDVGSTVYVLEEGTVEVTKQGKKVCTMGPGKVFGELAVLYNCTRTASVTALTDIKLWGIDRHGFQTIMMRTGLIKHSQYTDFLRSIPSFQSLTEDVVSKVADVLEETFYRDGEYIIRQGATGDTFFIISEGQVKVSQQLSASEEEVTEKTLCKGNWFGEQALIG
;
A
#
# COMPACT_ATOMS: atom_id res chain seq x y z
N MET A 1 27.51 53.89 26.11
CA MET A 1 27.63 54.06 24.64
C MET A 1 26.75 52.98 24.00
N ALA A 2 25.53 53.31 23.59
CA ALA A 2 25.17 53.84 22.25
C ALA A 2 24.88 52.72 21.21
N VAL A 3 23.63 52.26 21.23
CA VAL A 3 22.65 52.08 20.13
C VAL A 3 23.13 51.76 18.67
N SER A 4 22.53 50.68 18.14
CA SER A 4 21.99 50.42 16.77
C SER A 4 22.86 49.92 15.62
N LYS A 5 22.50 48.77 15.02
CA LYS A 5 21.65 48.63 13.79
C LYS A 5 21.72 47.20 13.20
N SER A 6 20.57 46.59 12.94
CA SER A 6 20.29 45.81 11.72
C SER A 6 18.80 45.48 11.68
N GLY A 7 17.96 46.51 11.55
CA GLY A 7 16.58 46.33 11.12
C GLY A 7 16.59 46.04 9.62
N GLY A 8 16.11 44.87 9.21
CA GLY A 8 15.59 44.69 7.85
C GLY A 8 14.54 45.77 7.67
N THR A 9 14.76 46.65 6.71
CA THR A 9 13.99 47.90 6.65
C THR A 9 12.54 47.57 6.31
N LEU A 10 11.59 48.38 6.80
CA LEU A 10 10.16 48.27 6.43
C LEU A 10 9.97 48.12 4.90
N ARG A 11 10.88 48.73 4.11
CA ARG A 11 10.95 48.62 2.66
C ARG A 11 11.26 47.21 2.15
N ASP A 12 12.12 46.46 2.82
CA ASP A 12 12.49 45.10 2.42
C ASP A 12 11.31 44.12 2.63
N LEU A 13 10.59 44.26 3.75
CA LEU A 13 9.35 43.52 4.00
C LEU A 13 8.24 43.89 3.01
N GLN A 14 8.13 45.17 2.66
CA GLN A 14 7.15 45.66 1.70
C GLN A 14 7.45 45.17 0.28
N LEU A 15 8.73 45.09 -0.10
CA LEU A 15 9.18 44.51 -1.36
C LEU A 15 8.91 43.00 -1.40
N ALA A 16 9.23 42.27 -0.33
CA ALA A 16 8.97 40.83 -0.24
C ALA A 16 7.47 40.51 -0.33
N LEU A 17 6.62 41.32 0.31
CA LEU A 17 5.16 41.19 0.21
C LEU A 17 4.66 41.46 -1.21
N GLN A 18 5.17 42.50 -1.89
CA GLN A 18 4.82 42.77 -3.28
C GLN A 18 5.22 41.64 -4.23
N LEU A 19 6.42 41.07 -4.05
CA LEU A 19 6.88 39.92 -4.83
C LEU A 19 5.98 38.70 -4.61
N LYS A 20 5.57 38.44 -3.36
CA LYS A 20 4.64 37.33 -3.05
C LYS A 20 3.24 37.53 -3.62
N ILE A 21 2.73 38.77 -3.60
CA ILE A 21 1.43 39.09 -4.24
C ILE A 21 1.50 38.84 -5.74
N GLU A 22 2.61 39.20 -6.38
CA GLU A 22 2.78 38.98 -7.82
C GLU A 22 2.94 37.48 -8.16
N GLU A 23 3.66 36.73 -7.34
CA GLU A 23 3.77 35.26 -7.47
C GLU A 23 2.39 34.58 -7.33
N LEU A 24 1.55 35.04 -6.38
CA LEU A 24 0.20 34.52 -6.22
C LEU A 24 -0.67 34.83 -7.44
N ARG A 25 -0.62 36.06 -7.97
CA ARG A 25 -1.36 36.41 -9.19
C ARG A 25 -0.94 35.58 -10.40
N GLN A 26 0.36 35.29 -10.55
CA GLN A 26 0.84 34.42 -11.62
C GLN A 26 0.33 32.99 -11.48
N ARG A 27 0.23 32.48 -10.24
CA ARG A 27 -0.37 31.18 -9.97
C ARG A 27 -1.87 31.16 -10.26
N ASP A 28 -2.60 32.18 -9.84
CA ASP A 28 -4.04 32.28 -10.09
C ASP A 28 -4.31 32.33 -11.61
N ALA A 29 -3.53 33.09 -12.37
CA ALA A 29 -3.66 33.13 -13.83
C ALA A 29 -3.35 31.77 -14.50
N LEU A 30 -2.39 31.02 -13.99
CA LEU A 30 -2.07 29.67 -14.49
C LEU A 30 -3.18 28.67 -14.14
N ILE A 31 -3.81 28.80 -12.96
CA ILE A 31 -4.96 27.98 -12.58
C ILE A 31 -6.11 28.23 -13.54
N ASP A 32 -6.44 29.50 -13.82
CA ASP A 32 -7.49 29.87 -14.77
C ASP A 32 -7.23 29.29 -16.18
N GLU A 33 -5.97 29.29 -16.64
CA GLU A 33 -5.58 28.71 -17.93
C GLU A 33 -5.78 27.18 -17.96
N LEU A 34 -5.36 26.48 -16.90
CA LEU A 34 -5.51 25.03 -16.77
C LEU A 34 -6.98 24.62 -16.64
N GLU A 35 -7.80 25.39 -15.93
CA GLU A 35 -9.24 25.17 -15.84
C GLU A 35 -9.91 25.28 -17.21
N LEU A 36 -9.52 26.27 -18.02
CA LEU A 36 -10.03 26.43 -19.39
C LEU A 36 -9.60 25.28 -20.31
N GLU A 37 -8.37 24.77 -20.15
CA GLU A 37 -7.89 23.60 -20.91
C GLU A 37 -8.64 22.32 -20.51
N LEU A 38 -8.97 22.15 -19.23
CA LEU A 38 -9.78 21.03 -18.74
C LEU A 38 -11.20 21.08 -19.30
N ASP A 39 -11.84 22.25 -19.31
CA ASP A 39 -13.18 22.42 -19.90
C ASP A 39 -13.19 22.07 -21.39
N ALA A 40 -12.17 22.50 -22.14
CA ALA A 40 -12.03 22.16 -23.56
C ALA A 40 -11.85 20.65 -23.79
N LYS A 41 -11.07 19.97 -22.93
CA LYS A 41 -10.88 18.52 -23.00
C LYS A 41 -12.18 17.77 -22.66
N ASP A 42 -12.95 18.25 -21.68
CA ASP A 42 -14.23 17.66 -21.30
C ASP A 42 -15.28 17.77 -22.42
N ASP A 43 -15.28 18.88 -23.15
CA ASP A 43 -16.13 19.05 -24.33
C ASP A 43 -15.70 18.11 -25.48
N LEU A 44 -14.40 17.94 -25.71
CA LEU A 44 -13.87 17.00 -26.70
C LEU A 44 -14.25 15.55 -26.34
N ILE A 45 -14.15 15.16 -25.08
CA ILE A 45 -14.56 13.83 -24.60
C ILE A 45 -16.05 13.62 -24.88
N ARG A 46 -16.90 14.61 -24.61
CA ARG A 46 -18.34 14.53 -24.93
C ARG A 46 -18.59 14.34 -26.42
N GLN A 47 -17.87 15.05 -27.29
CA GLN A 47 -18.00 14.90 -28.74
C GLN A 47 -17.61 13.48 -29.19
N LEU A 48 -16.48 12.98 -28.73
CA LEU A 48 -16.00 11.63 -29.07
C LEU A 48 -16.95 10.54 -28.55
N GLN A 49 -17.57 10.73 -27.39
CA GLN A 49 -18.59 9.81 -26.87
C GLN A 49 -19.82 9.75 -27.80
N VAL A 50 -20.29 10.90 -28.29
CA VAL A 50 -21.40 10.97 -29.25
C VAL A 50 -21.05 10.27 -30.57
N GLU A 51 -19.81 10.43 -31.06
CA GLU A 51 -19.36 9.73 -32.26
C GLU A 51 -19.25 8.21 -32.06
N LEU A 52 -18.71 7.77 -30.92
CA LEU A 52 -18.66 6.36 -30.56
C LEU A 52 -20.06 5.73 -30.49
N ASP A 53 -21.03 6.41 -29.89
CA ASP A 53 -22.41 5.92 -29.82
C ASP A 53 -23.08 5.84 -31.20
N LYS A 54 -22.81 6.79 -32.10
CA LYS A 54 -23.27 6.72 -33.50
C LYS A 54 -22.68 5.49 -34.21
N HIS A 55 -21.39 5.21 -34.01
CA HIS A 55 -20.73 4.05 -34.63
C HIS A 55 -21.20 2.73 -34.02
N ARG A 56 -21.48 2.69 -32.71
CA ARG A 56 -22.06 1.52 -32.03
C ARG A 56 -23.48 1.22 -32.51
N GLY A 57 -24.29 2.26 -32.72
CA GLY A 57 -25.64 2.14 -33.27
C GLY A 57 -25.69 1.70 -34.73
N ALA A 58 -24.67 2.03 -35.53
CA ALA A 58 -24.53 1.53 -36.90
C ALA A 58 -24.13 0.05 -36.95
N SER A 59 -23.29 -0.41 -36.01
CA SER A 59 -22.83 -1.81 -35.96
C SER A 59 -23.91 -2.80 -35.49
N GLN A 60 -24.98 -2.36 -34.82
CA GLN A 60 -26.09 -3.22 -34.40
C GLN A 60 -27.19 -3.41 -35.48
N ARG A 61 -27.13 -2.69 -36.60
CA ARG A 61 -28.15 -2.78 -37.67
C ARG A 61 -27.87 -3.85 -38.73
N GLU A 62 -26.74 -4.56 -38.67
CA GLU A 62 -26.41 -5.60 -39.66
C GLU A 62 -26.70 -7.05 -39.20
N ASP A 63 -27.07 -7.29 -37.94
CA ASP A 63 -27.19 -8.65 -37.38
C ASP A 63 -28.62 -9.04 -36.89
N THR A 64 -29.69 -8.64 -37.58
CA THR A 64 -31.04 -9.20 -37.30
C THR A 64 -31.87 -9.46 -38.56
N THR A 65 -31.61 -10.60 -39.21
CA THR A 65 -32.63 -11.32 -40.00
C THR A 65 -32.65 -12.79 -39.59
N SER A 66 -33.45 -13.12 -38.58
CA SER A 66 -34.18 -14.41 -38.52
C SER A 66 -35.31 -14.35 -37.49
N ALA A 67 -36.48 -14.77 -37.95
CA ALA A 67 -37.80 -14.66 -37.34
C ALA A 67 -38.01 -15.49 -36.05
N GLY A 68 -39.01 -15.08 -35.27
CA GLY A 68 -39.58 -15.89 -34.18
C GLY A 68 -40.46 -15.08 -33.23
N GLU A 69 -41.72 -14.86 -33.61
CA GLU A 69 -42.77 -14.25 -32.79
C GLU A 69 -43.15 -15.15 -31.59
N SER A 70 -43.25 -14.57 -30.39
CA SER A 70 -44.23 -14.96 -29.36
C SER A 70 -44.29 -13.89 -28.26
N GLU A 71 -45.44 -13.24 -28.18
CA GLU A 71 -45.82 -12.28 -27.15
C GLU A 71 -46.07 -12.99 -25.81
N VAL A 72 -45.37 -12.56 -24.75
CA VAL A 72 -45.90 -12.61 -23.37
C VAL A 72 -45.50 -11.33 -22.66
N GLN A 73 -46.50 -10.58 -22.22
CA GLN A 73 -46.38 -9.41 -21.34
C GLN A 73 -45.83 -9.83 -19.97
N THR A 74 -44.73 -9.21 -19.53
CA THR A 74 -44.47 -9.00 -18.11
C THR A 74 -43.73 -7.68 -17.95
N GLN A 75 -44.41 -6.73 -17.30
CA GLN A 75 -43.85 -5.46 -16.85
C GLN A 75 -42.76 -5.74 -15.80
N ALA A 76 -41.53 -5.38 -16.11
CA ALA A 76 -40.50 -5.08 -15.13
C ALA A 76 -39.69 -3.91 -15.68
N ALA A 77 -39.91 -2.72 -15.12
CA ALA A 77 -39.08 -1.56 -15.36
C ALA A 77 -37.67 -1.86 -14.80
N SER A 78 -36.77 -2.35 -15.65
CA SER A 78 -35.36 -2.43 -15.34
C SER A 78 -34.78 -1.02 -15.41
N ALA A 79 -34.73 -0.36 -14.25
CA ALA A 79 -33.87 0.80 -14.07
C ALA A 79 -32.43 0.34 -14.34
N GLU A 80 -31.90 0.69 -15.50
CA GLU A 80 -30.48 0.51 -15.80
C GLU A 80 -29.66 1.21 -14.70
N PRO A 81 -28.65 0.54 -14.11
CA PRO A 81 -27.83 1.18 -13.09
C PRO A 81 -27.07 2.34 -13.75
N GLN A 82 -27.49 3.57 -13.45
CA GLN A 82 -26.75 4.79 -13.80
C GLN A 82 -25.31 4.60 -13.32
N ARG A 83 -24.38 4.45 -14.27
CA ARG A 83 -22.95 4.40 -13.98
C ARG A 83 -22.55 5.71 -13.33
N THR A 84 -22.33 5.68 -12.02
CA THR A 84 -21.72 6.77 -11.29
C THR A 84 -20.33 7.04 -11.85
N LYS A 85 -20.01 8.33 -12.09
CA LYS A 85 -18.67 8.76 -12.49
C LYS A 85 -17.66 8.24 -11.47
N ARG A 86 -16.59 7.58 -11.94
CA ARG A 86 -15.53 7.06 -11.07
C ARG A 86 -14.79 8.24 -10.43
N GLN A 87 -14.82 8.32 -9.11
CA GLN A 87 -14.07 9.33 -8.35
C GLN A 87 -12.64 8.82 -8.11
N ALA A 88 -11.65 9.68 -8.38
CA ALA A 88 -10.26 9.37 -8.08
C ALA A 88 -10.03 9.41 -6.56
N ILE A 89 -9.15 8.53 -6.08
CA ILE A 89 -8.72 8.44 -4.68
C ILE A 89 -7.20 8.59 -4.65
N SER A 90 -6.69 9.46 -3.77
CA SER A 90 -5.26 9.69 -3.60
C SER A 90 -4.89 9.56 -2.13
N ALA A 91 -3.90 8.72 -1.83
CA ALA A 91 -3.31 8.66 -0.50
C ALA A 91 -2.58 9.96 -0.16
N GLU A 92 -2.54 10.35 1.12
CA GLU A 92 -1.67 11.42 1.58
C GLU A 92 -0.20 10.96 1.43
N PRO A 93 0.70 11.83 0.96
CA PRO A 93 2.12 11.52 0.98
C PRO A 93 2.56 11.35 2.44
N THR A 94 3.18 10.22 2.76
CA THR A 94 3.83 10.02 4.05
C THR A 94 4.92 11.09 4.19
N ALA A 95 4.68 12.11 5.01
CA ALA A 95 5.59 13.25 5.18
C ALA A 95 6.93 12.89 5.89
N LEU A 96 7.12 11.62 6.20
CA LEU A 96 8.30 11.10 6.88
C LEU A 96 9.29 10.58 5.86
N ASP A 97 10.54 11.00 6.01
CA ASP A 97 11.67 10.39 5.34
C ASP A 97 11.65 8.88 5.63
N PRO A 98 11.77 7.98 4.62
CA PRO A 98 11.78 6.54 4.83
C PRO A 98 12.74 6.07 5.93
N SER A 99 13.86 6.77 6.10
CA SER A 99 14.84 6.51 7.16
C SER A 99 14.33 6.82 8.57
N GLN A 100 13.35 7.70 8.73
CA GLN A 100 12.77 8.07 10.03
C GLN A 100 11.62 7.13 10.43
N LEU A 101 10.99 6.44 9.48
CA LEU A 101 9.90 5.48 9.74
C LEU A 101 10.37 4.24 10.53
N THR A 102 11.65 3.88 10.43
CA THR A 102 12.23 2.77 11.21
C THR A 102 12.36 3.08 12.68
N ASP A 103 12.45 4.36 13.07
CA ASP A 103 12.67 4.81 14.45
C ASP A 103 11.38 5.27 15.14
N VAL A 104 10.25 5.30 14.42
CA VAL A 104 8.96 5.67 15.01
C VAL A 104 8.59 4.68 16.12
N PRO A 105 8.39 5.16 17.37
CA PRO A 105 7.97 4.30 18.47
C PRO A 105 6.51 3.90 18.26
N LEU A 106 6.29 2.59 18.11
CA LEU A 106 4.94 2.02 18.08
C LEU A 106 4.53 1.70 19.52
N THR A 107 3.39 2.27 19.95
CA THR A 107 2.87 2.01 21.30
C THR A 107 2.17 0.66 21.30
N SER A 108 2.64 -0.26 22.14
CA SER A 108 2.01 -1.57 22.35
C SER A 108 1.05 -1.50 23.55
N TYR A 109 -0.08 -2.19 23.43
CA TYR A 109 -1.09 -2.30 24.46
C TYR A 109 -1.24 -3.76 24.88
N CYS A 110 -1.19 -4.04 26.18
CA CYS A 110 -1.42 -5.39 26.71
C CYS A 110 -2.85 -5.87 26.44
N LYS A 111 -2.99 -7.11 25.98
CA LYS A 111 -4.29 -7.75 25.66
C LYS A 111 -4.32 -9.19 26.17
N SER A 112 -5.53 -9.72 26.32
CA SER A 112 -5.70 -11.15 26.62
C SER A 112 -5.30 -12.01 25.42
N LYS A 113 -4.95 -13.28 25.66
CA LYS A 113 -4.66 -14.23 24.59
C LYS A 113 -5.86 -14.39 23.63
N GLU A 114 -7.07 -14.42 24.19
CA GLU A 114 -8.32 -14.54 23.41
C GLU A 114 -8.55 -13.32 22.51
N SER A 115 -8.29 -12.11 23.03
CA SER A 115 -8.38 -10.86 22.26
C SER A 115 -7.35 -10.84 21.12
N CYS A 116 -6.10 -11.24 21.39
CA CYS A 116 -5.07 -11.34 20.34
C CYS A 116 -5.48 -12.30 19.22
N GLU A 117 -5.93 -13.50 19.57
CA GLU A 117 -6.38 -14.51 18.60
C GLU A 117 -7.62 -14.05 17.82
N LEU A 118 -8.52 -13.30 18.45
CA LEU A 118 -9.69 -12.72 17.80
C LEU A 118 -9.29 -11.65 16.78
N ILE A 119 -8.42 -10.71 17.17
CA ILE A 119 -7.93 -9.65 16.28
C ILE A 119 -7.17 -10.27 15.11
N GLN A 120 -6.25 -11.19 15.40
CA GLN A 120 -5.46 -11.87 14.39
C GLN A 120 -6.35 -12.58 13.36
N ARG A 121 -7.36 -13.34 13.81
CA ARG A 121 -8.33 -13.97 12.90
C ARG A 121 -9.18 -12.97 12.14
N ALA A 122 -9.57 -11.85 12.75
CA ALA A 122 -10.36 -10.81 12.08
C ALA A 122 -9.57 -10.19 10.91
N LEU A 123 -8.29 -9.89 11.12
CA LEU A 123 -7.41 -9.33 10.09
C LEU A 123 -7.17 -10.32 8.95
N MET A 124 -6.87 -11.60 9.25
CA MET A 124 -6.67 -12.63 8.23
C MET A 124 -7.91 -12.91 7.36
N ASN A 125 -9.11 -12.73 7.91
CA ASN A 125 -10.36 -12.98 7.20
C ASN A 125 -10.90 -11.73 6.47
N ASN A 126 -10.27 -10.57 6.61
CA ASN A 126 -10.71 -9.34 5.95
C ASN A 126 -10.17 -9.29 4.51
N ASP A 127 -11.02 -8.89 3.56
CA ASP A 127 -10.68 -8.90 2.13
C ASP A 127 -9.52 -7.97 1.75
N TYR A 128 -9.29 -6.91 2.52
CA TYR A 128 -8.22 -5.94 2.29
C TYR A 128 -6.93 -6.25 3.08
N MET A 129 -7.00 -7.11 4.11
CA MET A 129 -5.89 -7.35 5.05
C MET A 129 -5.41 -8.81 5.08
N LYS A 130 -6.04 -9.72 4.33
CA LYS A 130 -5.65 -11.15 4.27
C LYS A 130 -4.28 -11.45 3.64
N HIS A 131 -3.65 -10.47 2.99
CA HIS A 131 -2.34 -10.62 2.34
C HIS A 131 -1.19 -9.98 3.14
N LEU A 132 -1.45 -9.56 4.38
CA LEU A 132 -0.41 -9.03 5.27
C LEU A 132 0.52 -10.14 5.74
N GLU A 133 1.82 -9.83 5.90
CA GLU A 133 2.78 -10.76 6.47
C GLU A 133 2.45 -11.03 7.96
N ASP A 134 2.71 -12.24 8.44
CA ASP A 134 2.43 -12.62 9.84
C ASP A 134 3.05 -11.65 10.86
N ARG A 135 4.28 -11.18 10.60
CA ARG A 135 4.97 -10.19 11.44
C ARG A 135 4.23 -8.85 11.48
N GLN A 136 3.66 -8.41 10.37
CA GLN A 136 2.86 -7.19 10.31
C GLN A 136 1.58 -7.37 11.11
N ILE A 137 0.90 -8.51 10.95
CA ILE A 137 -0.32 -8.82 11.71
C ILE A 137 -0.04 -8.79 13.22
N LEU A 138 1.03 -9.43 13.68
CA LEU A 138 1.41 -9.42 15.10
C LEU A 138 1.68 -8.00 15.60
N THR A 139 2.39 -7.19 14.82
CA THR A 139 2.69 -5.79 15.20
C THR A 139 1.41 -4.95 15.23
N ILE A 140 0.47 -5.15 14.30
CA ILE A 140 -0.85 -4.48 14.31
C ILE A 140 -1.61 -4.88 15.57
N VAL A 141 -1.68 -6.19 15.86
CA VAL A 141 -2.35 -6.72 17.05
C VAL A 141 -1.80 -6.06 18.31
N ASP A 142 -0.48 -5.92 18.44
CA ASP A 142 0.16 -5.27 19.58
C ASP A 142 -0.20 -3.78 19.68
N CYS A 143 -0.29 -3.07 18.55
CA CYS A 143 -0.56 -1.64 18.50
C CYS A 143 -2.04 -1.26 18.68
N MET A 144 -2.98 -2.19 18.56
CA MET A 144 -4.39 -1.83 18.72
C MET A 144 -4.71 -1.42 20.17
N TYR A 145 -5.46 -0.34 20.35
CA TYR A 145 -5.92 0.13 21.66
C TYR A 145 -7.39 -0.22 21.92
N PRO A 146 -7.79 -0.49 23.17
CA PRO A 146 -9.18 -0.83 23.49
C PRO A 146 -10.08 0.40 23.41
N THR A 147 -11.33 0.24 22.99
CA THR A 147 -12.35 1.28 22.93
C THR A 147 -13.72 0.68 23.24
N SER A 148 -14.48 1.30 24.14
CA SER A 148 -15.85 0.87 24.46
C SER A 148 -16.86 1.92 24.03
N VAL A 149 -17.97 1.49 23.45
CA VAL A 149 -19.03 2.38 22.97
C VAL A 149 -20.39 1.86 23.43
N ALA A 150 -21.23 2.74 23.95
CA ALA A 150 -22.55 2.39 24.43
C ALA A 150 -23.54 2.15 23.28
N LYS A 151 -24.59 1.36 23.55
CA LYS A 151 -25.69 1.14 22.62
C LYS A 151 -26.28 2.45 22.09
N GLY A 152 -26.52 2.50 20.80
CA GLY A 152 -27.14 3.64 20.09
C GLY A 152 -26.15 4.72 19.67
N CYS A 153 -24.90 4.68 20.13
CA CYS A 153 -23.87 5.62 19.72
C CYS A 153 -23.33 5.29 18.32
N CYS A 154 -23.03 6.34 17.55
CA CYS A 154 -22.38 6.25 16.25
C CYS A 154 -20.86 6.14 16.45
N VAL A 155 -20.25 5.09 15.89
CA VAL A 155 -18.79 4.85 15.92
C VAL A 155 -18.12 5.53 14.73
N ILE A 156 -18.77 5.44 13.56
CA ILE A 156 -18.30 6.00 12.30
C ILE A 156 -19.49 6.70 11.67
N GLN A 157 -19.30 7.94 11.23
CA GLN A 157 -20.31 8.68 10.48
C GLN A 157 -19.92 8.77 9.01
N GLU A 158 -20.86 8.45 8.11
CA GLU A 158 -20.68 8.60 6.66
C GLU A 158 -20.34 10.06 6.30
N GLY A 159 -19.33 10.23 5.42
CA GLY A 159 -18.84 11.54 4.99
C GLY A 159 -17.69 12.09 5.85
N ASP A 160 -17.50 11.60 7.06
CA ASP A 160 -16.41 12.07 7.92
C ASP A 160 -15.04 11.62 7.41
N VAL A 161 -13.99 12.36 7.75
CA VAL A 161 -12.62 11.90 7.52
C VAL A 161 -12.32 10.77 8.50
N GLY A 162 -12.06 9.58 7.97
CA GLY A 162 -11.76 8.40 8.78
C GLY A 162 -10.27 8.14 8.92
N SER A 163 -9.76 8.07 10.14
CA SER A 163 -8.34 7.81 10.42
C SER A 163 -8.10 6.60 11.31
N THR A 164 -9.09 5.73 11.51
CA THR A 164 -8.97 4.59 12.42
C THR A 164 -9.64 3.36 11.83
N VAL A 165 -8.97 2.22 11.94
CA VAL A 165 -9.52 0.88 11.66
C VAL A 165 -9.94 0.26 12.97
N TYR A 166 -11.10 -0.40 12.99
CA TYR A 166 -11.62 -1.07 14.18
C TYR A 166 -11.82 -2.56 13.97
N VAL A 167 -11.62 -3.34 15.03
CA VAL A 167 -12.03 -4.74 15.14
C VAL A 167 -13.08 -4.85 16.24
N LEU A 168 -14.23 -5.45 15.94
CA LEU A 168 -15.30 -5.69 16.89
C LEU A 168 -14.97 -6.90 17.77
N GLU A 169 -14.80 -6.70 19.07
CA GLU A 169 -14.53 -7.77 20.05
C GLU A 169 -15.82 -8.30 20.66
N GLU A 170 -16.74 -7.43 21.08
CA GLU A 170 -18.00 -7.80 21.70
C GLU A 170 -19.15 -6.93 21.20
N GLY A 171 -20.34 -7.52 21.14
CA GLY A 171 -21.59 -6.86 20.77
C GLY A 171 -21.84 -6.81 19.26
N THR A 172 -22.78 -5.98 18.83
CA THR A 172 -23.29 -5.95 17.45
C THR A 172 -23.41 -4.51 16.95
N VAL A 173 -23.05 -4.28 15.69
CA VAL A 173 -23.17 -2.97 15.04
C VAL A 173 -24.00 -3.07 13.76
N GLU A 174 -24.66 -1.97 13.39
CA GLU A 174 -25.38 -1.81 12.13
C GLU A 174 -24.60 -0.87 11.20
N VAL A 175 -24.47 -1.26 9.93
CA VAL A 175 -23.89 -0.44 8.87
C VAL A 175 -25.02 0.14 8.04
N THR A 176 -25.01 1.47 7.89
CA THR A 176 -25.96 2.20 7.07
C THR A 176 -25.23 3.06 6.04
N LYS A 177 -25.79 3.17 4.83
CA LYS A 177 -25.27 4.02 3.75
C LYS A 177 -26.41 4.81 3.15
N GLN A 178 -26.27 6.12 3.07
CA GLN A 178 -27.33 7.04 2.63
C GLN A 178 -28.65 6.79 3.40
N GLY A 179 -28.53 6.54 4.71
CA GLY A 179 -29.66 6.24 5.61
C GLY A 179 -30.31 4.86 5.42
N LYS A 180 -29.83 4.02 4.49
CA LYS A 180 -30.35 2.66 4.29
C LYS A 180 -29.45 1.64 4.96
N LYS A 181 -30.05 0.67 5.66
CA LYS A 181 -29.33 -0.47 6.25
C LYS A 181 -28.67 -1.30 5.15
N VAL A 182 -27.35 -1.49 5.27
CA VAL A 182 -26.54 -2.33 4.39
C VAL A 182 -26.40 -3.72 4.99
N CYS A 183 -25.90 -3.79 6.22
CA CYS A 183 -25.70 -5.06 6.93
C CYS A 183 -25.60 -4.85 8.44
N THR A 184 -25.47 -5.96 9.17
CA THR A 184 -25.18 -6.00 10.61
C THR A 184 -23.91 -6.83 10.80
N MET A 185 -23.02 -6.38 11.68
CA MET A 185 -21.74 -7.05 11.96
C MET A 185 -21.65 -7.43 13.44
N GLY A 186 -21.10 -8.62 13.68
CA GLY A 186 -20.82 -9.13 15.02
C GLY A 186 -19.31 -9.28 15.28
N PRO A 187 -18.94 -9.90 16.41
CA PRO A 187 -17.55 -10.06 16.82
C PRO A 187 -16.65 -10.71 15.77
N GLY A 188 -15.38 -10.30 15.75
CA GLY A 188 -14.36 -10.80 14.81
C GLY A 188 -14.44 -10.16 13.41
N LYS A 189 -15.18 -9.06 13.26
CA LYS A 189 -15.25 -8.28 12.01
C LYS A 189 -14.43 -7.00 12.11
N VAL A 190 -13.74 -6.69 11.02
CA VAL A 190 -13.00 -5.45 10.82
C VAL A 190 -13.91 -4.44 10.10
N PHE A 191 -13.86 -3.18 10.49
CA PHE A 191 -14.55 -2.10 9.78
C PHE A 191 -13.79 -0.76 9.88
N GLY A 192 -14.02 0.10 8.90
CA GLY A 192 -13.35 1.41 8.83
C GLY A 192 -11.98 1.39 8.16
N GLU A 193 -11.62 0.27 7.54
CA GLU A 193 -10.38 0.04 6.79
C GLU A 193 -10.29 0.90 5.53
N LEU A 194 -11.40 1.11 4.82
CA LEU A 194 -11.41 1.79 3.52
C LEU A 194 -10.84 3.22 3.59
N ALA A 195 -11.23 3.96 4.62
CA ALA A 195 -10.79 5.34 4.80
C ALA A 195 -9.27 5.40 5.01
N VAL A 196 -8.70 4.42 5.72
CA VAL A 196 -7.26 4.34 6.02
C VAL A 196 -6.46 3.88 4.80
N LEU A 197 -7.00 2.95 4.00
CA LEU A 197 -6.32 2.40 2.82
C LEU A 197 -6.36 3.33 1.61
N TYR A 198 -7.51 3.96 1.36
CA TYR A 198 -7.75 4.72 0.14
C TYR A 198 -7.80 6.24 0.37
N ASN A 199 -7.52 6.69 1.60
CA ASN A 199 -7.59 8.08 1.99
C ASN A 199 -8.88 8.78 1.55
N CYS A 200 -9.99 8.08 1.70
CA CYS A 200 -11.31 8.58 1.41
C CYS A 200 -12.07 8.90 2.70
N THR A 201 -13.17 9.63 2.56
CA THR A 201 -14.12 9.79 3.65
C THR A 201 -14.78 8.45 3.99
N ARG A 202 -15.35 8.35 5.19
CA ARG A 202 -16.12 7.19 5.63
C ARG A 202 -17.28 6.96 4.65
N THR A 203 -17.32 5.76 4.07
CA THR A 203 -18.26 5.42 2.98
C THR A 203 -19.65 4.98 3.46
N ALA A 204 -19.80 4.79 4.77
CA ALA A 204 -21.01 4.33 5.46
C ALA A 204 -20.90 4.70 6.94
N SER A 205 -22.06 4.84 7.61
CA SER A 205 -22.13 5.00 9.05
C SER A 205 -22.18 3.65 9.76
N VAL A 206 -21.59 3.55 10.95
CA VAL A 206 -21.60 2.37 11.80
C VAL A 206 -22.12 2.75 13.18
N THR A 207 -23.24 2.16 13.59
CA THR A 207 -23.92 2.46 14.86
C THR A 207 -23.99 1.22 15.74
N ALA A 208 -23.75 1.39 17.04
CA ALA A 208 -23.82 0.29 18.01
C ALA A 208 -25.28 -0.13 18.29
N LEU A 209 -25.62 -1.40 18.07
CA LEU A 209 -26.93 -1.98 18.40
C LEU A 209 -26.99 -2.49 19.85
N THR A 210 -25.84 -2.84 20.42
CA THR A 210 -25.62 -3.20 21.82
C THR A 210 -24.50 -2.36 22.38
N ASP A 211 -24.20 -2.48 23.68
CA ASP A 211 -22.89 -2.03 24.17
C ASP A 211 -21.82 -2.88 23.46
N ILE A 212 -20.76 -2.22 22.99
CA ILE A 212 -19.71 -2.86 22.19
C ILE A 212 -18.31 -2.59 22.76
N LYS A 213 -17.43 -3.56 22.57
CA LYS A 213 -15.98 -3.41 22.76
C LYS A 213 -15.28 -3.54 21.42
N LEU A 214 -14.33 -2.64 21.20
CA LEU A 214 -13.58 -2.49 19.97
C LEU A 214 -12.09 -2.46 20.27
N TRP A 215 -11.31 -2.90 19.30
CA TRP A 215 -9.88 -2.60 19.20
C TRP A 215 -9.68 -1.63 18.05
N GLY A 216 -9.00 -0.52 18.28
CA GLY A 216 -8.72 0.51 17.26
C GLY A 216 -7.24 0.61 16.94
N ILE A 217 -6.90 0.88 15.68
CA ILE A 217 -5.56 1.34 15.28
C ILE A 217 -5.71 2.55 14.38
N ASP A 218 -4.93 3.59 14.65
CA ASP A 218 -4.93 4.81 13.87
C ASP A 218 -4.18 4.65 12.55
N ARG A 219 -4.46 5.54 11.60
CA ARG A 219 -3.88 5.55 10.26
C ARG A 219 -2.37 5.61 10.31
N HIS A 220 -1.81 6.46 11.17
CA HIS A 220 -0.37 6.64 11.27
C HIS A 220 0.29 5.36 11.79
N GLY A 221 -0.23 4.77 12.87
CA GLY A 221 0.23 3.47 13.36
C GLY A 221 0.14 2.38 12.29
N PHE A 222 -1.00 2.27 11.60
CA PHE A 222 -1.22 1.26 10.57
C PHE A 222 -0.27 1.44 9.38
N GLN A 223 -0.19 2.64 8.79
CA GLN A 223 0.68 2.93 7.64
C GLN A 223 2.17 2.74 7.99
N THR A 224 2.58 3.14 9.19
CA THR A 224 3.95 2.93 9.68
C THR A 224 4.29 1.44 9.67
N ILE A 225 3.41 0.57 10.17
CA ILE A 225 3.65 -0.88 10.19
C ILE A 225 3.73 -1.46 8.76
N MET A 226 2.86 -0.99 7.86
CA MET A 226 2.88 -1.42 6.45
C MET A 226 4.19 -1.07 5.74
N MET A 227 4.68 0.15 5.93
CA MET A 227 5.90 0.63 5.26
C MET A 227 7.17 0.08 5.92
N ARG A 228 7.17 -0.06 7.25
CA ARG A 228 8.35 -0.43 8.03
C ARG A 228 8.90 -1.80 7.66
N THR A 229 8.08 -2.78 7.28
CA THR A 229 8.58 -4.10 6.85
C THR A 229 9.44 -4.01 5.58
N GLY A 230 8.97 -3.28 4.57
CA GLY A 230 9.72 -3.09 3.32
C GLY A 230 11.00 -2.28 3.54
N LEU A 231 10.90 -1.18 4.30
CA LEU A 231 12.03 -0.31 4.59
C LEU A 231 13.09 -0.98 5.46
N ILE A 232 12.69 -1.76 6.47
CA ILE A 232 13.65 -2.54 7.28
C ILE A 232 14.35 -3.58 6.43
N LYS A 233 13.63 -4.34 5.59
CA LYS A 233 14.25 -5.34 4.70
C LYS A 233 15.23 -4.68 3.74
N HIS A 234 14.83 -3.56 3.13
CA HIS A 234 15.68 -2.79 2.21
C HIS A 234 16.95 -2.26 2.91
N SER A 235 16.81 -1.69 4.10
CA SER A 235 17.95 -1.23 4.90
C SER A 235 18.87 -2.39 5.27
N GLN A 236 18.32 -3.53 5.70
CA GLN A 236 19.11 -4.72 6.05
C GLN A 236 19.89 -5.26 4.85
N TYR A 237 19.29 -5.30 3.67
CA TYR A 237 19.96 -5.72 2.44
C TYR A 237 21.02 -4.71 1.99
N THR A 238 20.71 -3.41 2.09
CA THR A 238 21.68 -2.34 1.81
C THR A 238 22.88 -2.43 2.74
N ASP A 239 22.67 -2.55 4.05
CA ASP A 239 23.73 -2.70 5.05
C ASP A 239 24.55 -3.98 4.81
N PHE A 240 23.88 -5.08 4.46
CA PHE A 240 24.55 -6.33 4.10
C PHE A 240 25.43 -6.18 2.87
N LEU A 241 24.92 -5.60 1.78
CA LEU A 241 25.70 -5.34 0.56
C LEU A 241 26.89 -4.42 0.86
N ARG A 242 26.70 -3.37 1.67
CA ARG A 242 27.77 -2.46 2.10
C ARG A 242 28.83 -3.14 2.97
N SER A 243 28.46 -4.17 3.74
CA SER A 243 29.40 -4.95 4.54
C SER A 243 30.39 -5.75 3.70
N ILE A 244 30.08 -6.03 2.43
CA ILE A 244 30.92 -6.82 1.54
C ILE A 244 31.95 -5.91 0.85
N PRO A 245 33.26 -6.11 1.04
CA PRO A 245 34.29 -5.23 0.50
C PRO A 245 34.20 -5.02 -1.02
N SER A 246 33.82 -6.04 -1.78
CA SER A 246 33.66 -5.98 -3.24
C SER A 246 32.56 -5.01 -3.69
N PHE A 247 31.52 -4.81 -2.88
CA PHE A 247 30.34 -4.00 -3.21
C PHE A 247 30.43 -2.56 -2.66
N GLN A 248 31.45 -2.25 -1.84
CA GLN A 248 31.66 -0.90 -1.30
C GLN A 248 31.95 0.15 -2.39
N SER A 249 32.46 -0.28 -3.55
CA SER A 249 32.75 0.61 -4.68
C SER A 249 31.51 1.05 -5.47
N LEU A 250 30.35 0.42 -5.23
CA LEU A 250 29.11 0.74 -5.93
C LEU A 250 28.47 2.03 -5.40
N THR A 251 27.81 2.78 -6.28
CA THR A 251 27.04 3.97 -5.89
C THR A 251 25.79 3.59 -5.10
N GLU A 252 25.26 4.51 -4.30
CA GLU A 252 24.04 4.28 -3.51
C GLU A 252 22.85 3.87 -4.37
N ASP A 253 22.68 4.52 -5.52
CA ASP A 253 21.60 4.18 -6.47
C ASP A 253 21.68 2.74 -6.98
N VAL A 254 22.90 2.22 -7.18
CA VAL A 254 23.09 0.83 -7.65
C VAL A 254 22.83 -0.14 -6.51
N VAL A 255 23.35 0.13 -5.31
CA VAL A 255 23.11 -0.74 -4.15
C VAL A 255 21.63 -0.80 -3.80
N SER A 256 20.93 0.34 -3.82
CA SER A 256 19.48 0.40 -3.58
C SER A 256 18.69 -0.44 -4.59
N LYS A 257 19.01 -0.34 -5.89
CA LYS A 257 18.39 -1.16 -6.93
C LYS A 257 18.67 -2.66 -6.78
N VAL A 258 19.87 -3.02 -6.34
CA VAL A 258 20.22 -4.42 -6.07
C VAL A 258 19.48 -4.93 -4.84
N ALA A 259 19.38 -4.12 -3.79
CA ALA A 259 18.62 -4.44 -2.59
C ALA A 259 17.12 -4.65 -2.88
N ASP A 260 16.55 -3.88 -3.81
CA ASP A 260 15.14 -4.02 -4.24
C ASP A 260 14.83 -5.37 -4.93
N VAL A 261 15.83 -5.98 -5.58
CA VAL A 261 15.66 -7.25 -6.33
C VAL A 261 16.30 -8.45 -5.64
N LEU A 262 16.88 -8.26 -4.46
CA LEU A 262 17.52 -9.33 -3.71
C LEU A 262 16.46 -10.26 -3.11
N GLU A 263 16.57 -11.56 -3.40
CA GLU A 263 15.67 -12.58 -2.84
C GLU A 263 16.44 -13.51 -1.89
N GLU A 264 15.84 -13.84 -0.75
CA GLU A 264 16.44 -14.73 0.25
C GLU A 264 16.01 -16.19 0.03
N THR A 265 17.00 -17.08 -0.15
CA THR A 265 16.80 -18.52 -0.35
C THR A 265 17.49 -19.32 0.75
N PHE A 266 16.84 -20.38 1.24
CA PHE A 266 17.35 -21.23 2.33
C PHE A 266 17.62 -22.65 1.84
N TYR A 267 18.77 -23.19 2.21
CA TYR A 267 19.20 -24.55 1.87
C TYR A 267 19.54 -25.33 3.14
N ARG A 268 19.23 -26.63 3.15
CA ARG A 268 19.59 -27.53 4.25
C ARG A 268 21.00 -28.07 4.10
N ASP A 269 21.55 -28.61 5.18
CA ASP A 269 22.84 -29.30 5.13
C ASP A 269 22.80 -30.47 4.11
N GLY A 270 23.82 -30.55 3.26
CA GLY A 270 23.93 -31.50 2.15
C GLY A 270 23.08 -31.19 0.91
N GLU A 271 22.32 -30.10 0.88
CA GLU A 271 21.54 -29.69 -0.28
C GLU A 271 22.40 -28.95 -1.32
N TYR A 272 22.27 -29.34 -2.60
CA TYR A 272 23.01 -28.69 -3.69
C TYR A 272 22.32 -27.39 -4.10
N ILE A 273 23.04 -26.28 -4.01
CA ILE A 273 22.57 -24.96 -4.49
C ILE A 273 22.67 -24.87 -6.01
N ILE A 274 23.84 -25.23 -6.56
CA ILE A 274 24.11 -25.34 -7.99
C ILE A 274 24.82 -26.67 -8.28
N ARG A 275 24.66 -27.19 -9.50
CA ARG A 275 25.33 -28.42 -9.95
C ARG A 275 26.26 -28.12 -11.11
N GLN A 276 27.42 -28.77 -11.13
CA GLN A 276 28.38 -28.65 -12.22
C GLN A 276 27.72 -29.02 -13.56
N GLY A 277 27.90 -28.15 -14.57
CA GLY A 277 27.30 -28.31 -15.90
C GLY A 277 25.82 -27.89 -16.00
N ALA A 278 25.19 -27.46 -14.90
CA ALA A 278 23.87 -26.83 -14.97
C ALA A 278 23.99 -25.42 -15.56
N THR A 279 23.07 -25.07 -16.45
CA THR A 279 22.87 -23.68 -16.88
C THR A 279 22.23 -22.91 -15.73
N GLY A 280 22.75 -21.72 -15.43
CA GLY A 280 22.19 -20.83 -14.43
C GLY A 280 22.22 -19.39 -14.91
N ASP A 281 21.36 -18.57 -14.33
CA ASP A 281 21.20 -17.13 -14.56
C ASP A 281 21.19 -16.34 -13.23
N THR A 282 21.50 -17.03 -12.12
CA THR A 282 21.34 -16.51 -10.77
C THR A 282 22.70 -16.28 -10.11
N PHE A 283 22.84 -15.12 -9.46
CA PHE A 283 23.99 -14.75 -8.66
C PHE A 283 23.66 -14.90 -7.17
N PHE A 284 24.52 -15.58 -6.42
CA PHE A 284 24.29 -15.89 -5.01
C PHE A 284 25.31 -15.17 -4.13
N ILE A 285 24.82 -14.62 -3.02
CA ILE A 285 25.63 -14.07 -1.93
C ILE A 285 25.28 -14.82 -0.65
N ILE A 286 26.29 -15.28 0.08
CA ILE A 286 26.07 -16.02 1.33
C ILE A 286 25.78 -15.02 2.46
N SER A 287 24.54 -15.01 2.94
CA SER A 287 24.12 -14.19 4.09
C SER A 287 24.50 -14.82 5.43
N GLU A 288 24.37 -16.15 5.55
CA GLU A 288 24.66 -16.95 6.74
C GLU A 288 25.07 -18.38 6.36
N GLY A 289 25.84 -19.03 7.22
CA GLY A 289 26.30 -20.41 7.02
C GLY A 289 27.60 -20.54 6.23
N GLN A 290 27.89 -21.78 5.81
CA GLN A 290 29.06 -22.13 5.01
C GLN A 290 28.62 -22.96 3.82
N VAL A 291 29.16 -22.63 2.64
CA VAL A 291 28.89 -23.35 1.39
C VAL A 291 30.17 -24.00 0.92
N LYS A 292 30.12 -25.30 0.68
CA LYS A 292 31.24 -26.08 0.15
C LYS A 292 31.16 -26.12 -1.37
N VAL A 293 32.23 -25.72 -2.03
CA VAL A 293 32.39 -25.80 -3.49
C VAL A 293 33.25 -27.02 -3.79
N SER A 294 32.66 -28.00 -4.48
CA SER A 294 33.35 -29.16 -5.03
C SER A 294 33.26 -29.16 -6.56
N GLN A 295 34.30 -29.70 -7.20
CA GLN A 295 34.32 -29.92 -8.63
C GLN A 295 34.70 -31.38 -8.90
N GLN A 296 34.00 -31.99 -9.86
CA GLN A 296 34.33 -33.30 -10.38
C GLN A 296 35.09 -33.13 -11.70
N LEU A 297 36.38 -33.53 -11.71
CA LEU A 297 37.28 -33.43 -12.87
C LEU A 297 37.00 -34.52 -13.92
N SER A 298 36.53 -35.69 -13.48
CA SER A 298 36.22 -36.85 -14.32
C SER A 298 35.03 -37.63 -13.75
N ALA A 299 34.16 -38.20 -14.60
CA ALA A 299 32.96 -38.94 -14.16
C ALA A 299 33.24 -40.16 -13.24
N SER A 300 34.50 -40.61 -13.16
CA SER A 300 34.96 -41.71 -12.32
C SER A 300 35.80 -41.29 -11.10
N GLU A 301 36.03 -39.99 -10.89
CA GLU A 301 36.81 -39.47 -9.75
C GLU A 301 35.90 -38.93 -8.65
N GLU A 302 36.36 -39.04 -7.40
CA GLU A 302 35.70 -38.46 -6.23
C GLU A 302 35.67 -36.94 -6.30
N GLU A 303 34.62 -36.32 -5.75
CA GLU A 303 34.48 -34.88 -5.72
C GLU A 303 35.61 -34.22 -4.91
N VAL A 304 36.43 -33.42 -5.60
CA VAL A 304 37.48 -32.66 -4.95
C VAL A 304 36.87 -31.37 -4.39
N THR A 305 37.05 -31.17 -3.08
CA THR A 305 36.62 -29.93 -2.42
C THR A 305 37.63 -28.84 -2.70
N GLU A 306 37.21 -27.80 -3.43
CA GLU A 306 38.12 -26.73 -3.83
C GLU A 306 38.11 -25.58 -2.84
N LYS A 307 36.92 -25.20 -2.33
CA LYS A 307 36.78 -24.01 -1.50
C LYS A 307 35.58 -24.09 -0.56
N THR A 308 35.72 -23.53 0.63
CA THR A 308 34.57 -23.24 1.51
C THR A 308 34.33 -21.74 1.50
N LEU A 309 33.11 -21.34 1.18
CA LEU A 309 32.64 -19.96 1.16
C LEU A 309 31.84 -19.68 2.44
N CYS A 310 32.07 -18.51 3.03
CA CYS A 310 31.42 -18.06 4.26
C CYS A 310 30.59 -16.80 3.99
N LYS A 311 29.92 -16.28 5.04
CA LYS A 311 29.18 -15.01 5.01
C LYS A 311 29.95 -13.91 4.27
N GLY A 312 29.26 -13.24 3.33
CA GLY A 312 29.79 -12.16 2.49
C GLY A 312 30.58 -12.63 1.27
N ASN A 313 30.87 -13.93 1.14
CA ASN A 313 31.33 -14.50 -0.13
C ASN A 313 30.15 -14.72 -1.07
N TRP A 314 30.46 -14.79 -2.36
CA TRP A 314 29.47 -14.90 -3.43
C TRP A 314 29.97 -15.87 -4.52
N PHE A 315 29.05 -16.36 -5.35
CA PHE A 315 29.32 -17.22 -6.50
C PHE A 315 28.22 -17.09 -7.55
N GLY A 316 28.49 -17.62 -8.76
CA GLY A 316 27.52 -17.57 -9.86
C GLY A 316 27.61 -16.28 -10.68
N GLU A 317 28.70 -15.52 -10.58
CA GLU A 317 28.88 -14.34 -11.45
C GLU A 317 28.98 -14.70 -12.92
N GLN A 318 29.54 -15.88 -13.22
CA GLN A 318 29.66 -16.39 -14.58
C GLN A 318 28.28 -16.63 -15.22
N ALA A 319 27.24 -16.85 -14.40
CA ALA A 319 25.86 -17.01 -14.87
C ALA A 319 25.26 -15.69 -15.41
N LEU A 320 25.79 -14.54 -14.96
CA LEU A 320 25.31 -13.21 -15.37
C LEU A 320 26.08 -12.63 -16.56
N ILE A 321 27.21 -13.20 -16.94
CA ILE A 321 28.14 -12.59 -17.92
C ILE A 321 27.82 -12.99 -19.36
N GLY A 322 27.11 -14.10 -19.60
CA GLY A 322 26.64 -14.51 -20.93
C GLY A 322 27.73 -15.10 -21.82
#